data_AF-A0A926ZBY8-F1
#
_entry.id   AF-A0A926ZBY8-F1
#
_cell.length_a   1.000
_cell.length_b   1.000
_cell.length_c   1.000
_cell.angle_alpha   90.00
_cell.angle_beta   90.00
_cell.angle_gamma   90.00
#
_symmetry.space_group_name_H-M   'P 1'
#
loop_
_entity.id
_entity.type
_entity.pdbx_description
1 polymer ?
#
loop_
_entity_poly.entity_id
_entity_poly.type
_entity_poly.pdbx_seq_one_letter_code
_entity_poly.pdbx_strand_id
1 'polypeptide(L)'
;MPELSLAAIARDTISYPLSSLRDERSVVQSIQSALRRLGFLLGNADGIWRADTASAYTAFCYRFGLLADELSPRAAGLLLKAIPSSPPLPPPSRSLFEEALRFTLRWEGGYVNHPADHGGETNKGITTATYRDYRARKGLPRQSVRFITDAEVREIYENMYWKPARCEAMARPLAIAHFDTAVNFGVGGATLFLQELLRVPVDRVFGPRTQTALGQCNHADLGLRYPQLRIDYRYRRVNRDPSQRVFLQGWLNRDNDLMRYIQQLS
;
A
#
# COMPACT_ATOMS: atom_id res chain seq x y z
N MET A 1 -22.18 30.45 -13.72
CA MET A 1 -21.76 29.99 -15.06
C MET A 1 -21.19 28.58 -14.87
N PRO A 2 -21.52 27.59 -15.71
CA PRO A 2 -20.89 26.28 -15.60
C PRO A 2 -19.37 26.44 -15.77
N GLU A 3 -18.59 25.82 -14.89
CA GLU A 3 -17.14 25.86 -14.91
C GLU A 3 -16.62 25.18 -16.18
N LEU A 4 -15.76 25.87 -16.95
CA LEU A 4 -15.16 25.33 -18.16
C LEU A 4 -14.28 24.13 -17.78
N SER A 5 -14.51 22.97 -18.41
CA SER A 5 -13.77 21.74 -18.09
C SER A 5 -13.49 20.93 -19.35
N LEU A 6 -12.48 20.08 -19.31
CA LEU A 6 -12.11 19.21 -20.45
C LEU A 6 -13.29 18.31 -20.88
N ALA A 7 -14.12 17.86 -19.94
CA ALA A 7 -15.31 17.06 -20.20
C ALA A 7 -16.48 17.88 -20.77
N ALA A 8 -16.56 19.17 -20.45
CA ALA A 8 -17.50 20.08 -21.11
C ALA A 8 -17.08 20.30 -22.57
N ILE A 9 -15.81 20.65 -22.81
CA ILE A 9 -15.26 20.88 -24.16
C ILE A 9 -15.37 19.63 -25.03
N ALA A 10 -15.12 18.43 -24.49
CA ALA A 10 -15.24 17.17 -25.22
C ALA A 10 -16.69 16.84 -25.66
N ARG A 11 -17.70 17.42 -25.02
CA ARG A 11 -19.12 17.26 -25.34
C ARG A 11 -19.69 18.44 -26.13
N ASP A 12 -18.89 19.47 -26.33
CA ASP A 12 -19.27 20.67 -27.07
C ASP A 12 -19.13 20.46 -28.59
N THR A 13 -19.61 21.43 -29.36
CA THR A 13 -19.51 21.46 -30.82
C THR A 13 -18.53 22.52 -31.34
N ILE A 14 -18.06 23.42 -30.47
CA ILE A 14 -17.10 24.49 -30.81
C ILE A 14 -15.68 24.19 -30.31
N SER A 15 -14.67 24.68 -31.03
CA SER A 15 -13.27 24.71 -30.59
C SER A 15 -13.00 25.96 -29.75
N TYR A 16 -12.10 25.82 -28.78
CA TYR A 16 -11.69 26.93 -27.91
C TYR A 16 -10.25 27.35 -28.24
N PRO A 17 -9.98 28.64 -28.49
CA PRO A 17 -8.61 29.13 -28.66
C PRO A 17 -7.76 28.78 -27.44
N LEU A 18 -6.52 28.33 -27.63
CA LEU A 18 -5.65 28.06 -26.49
C LEU A 18 -5.37 29.33 -25.69
N SER A 19 -5.33 30.49 -26.32
CA SER A 19 -5.15 31.77 -25.64
C SER A 19 -6.19 32.01 -24.54
N SER A 20 -7.43 31.55 -24.70
CA SER A 20 -8.48 31.68 -23.68
C SER A 20 -8.44 30.58 -22.62
N LEU A 21 -7.73 29.48 -22.86
CA LEU A 21 -7.65 28.32 -21.95
C LEU A 21 -6.42 28.33 -21.06
N ARG A 22 -5.36 29.06 -21.43
CA ARG A 22 -4.08 29.08 -20.71
C ARG A 22 -4.18 29.69 -19.31
N ASP A 23 -5.19 30.54 -19.09
CA ASP A 23 -5.44 31.18 -17.80
C ASP A 23 -6.41 30.35 -16.92
N GLU A 24 -7.07 29.34 -17.50
CA GLU A 24 -7.99 28.45 -16.80
C GLU A 24 -7.23 27.32 -16.11
N ARG A 25 -6.72 27.60 -14.91
CA ARG A 25 -5.81 26.72 -14.14
C ARG A 25 -6.30 25.26 -14.05
N SER A 26 -7.60 25.03 -13.81
CA SER A 26 -8.18 23.69 -13.69
C SER A 26 -8.19 22.92 -15.03
N VAL A 27 -8.43 23.62 -16.13
CA VAL A 27 -8.36 23.08 -17.49
C VAL A 27 -6.92 22.77 -17.87
N VAL A 28 -5.99 23.71 -17.61
CA VAL A 28 -4.55 23.50 -17.86
C VAL A 28 -4.02 22.29 -17.09
N GLN A 29 -4.38 22.15 -15.82
CA GLN A 29 -3.97 21.01 -14.99
C GLN A 29 -4.49 19.68 -15.54
N SER A 30 -5.72 19.67 -16.08
CA SER A 30 -6.31 18.49 -16.71
C SER A 30 -5.57 18.11 -18.00
N ILE A 31 -5.24 19.10 -18.84
CA ILE A 31 -4.47 18.91 -20.08
C ILE A 31 -3.07 18.37 -19.76
N GLN A 32 -2.34 18.99 -18.82
CA GLN A 32 -1.02 18.54 -18.39
C GLN A 32 -1.07 17.10 -17.88
N SER A 33 -2.07 16.75 -17.06
CA SER A 33 -2.24 15.39 -16.53
C SER A 33 -2.44 14.36 -17.63
N ALA A 34 -3.24 14.68 -18.65
CA ALA A 34 -3.44 13.83 -19.82
C ALA A 34 -2.15 13.68 -20.65
N LEU A 35 -1.47 14.79 -20.94
CA LEU A 35 -0.22 14.79 -21.72
C LEU A 35 0.89 13.99 -21.04
N ARG A 36 1.00 14.05 -19.71
CA ARG A 36 1.95 13.23 -18.94
C ARG A 36 1.68 11.73 -19.12
N ARG A 37 0.42 11.33 -19.01
CA ARG A 37 0.01 9.91 -19.13
C ARG A 37 0.22 9.37 -20.53
N LEU A 38 0.02 10.21 -21.54
CA LEU A 38 0.30 9.91 -22.93
C LEU A 38 1.81 9.95 -23.27
N GLY A 39 2.67 10.33 -22.32
CA GLY A 39 4.12 10.38 -22.49
C GLY A 39 4.66 11.64 -23.19
N PHE A 40 3.84 12.67 -23.38
CA PHE A 40 4.25 13.93 -24.03
C PHE A 40 4.86 14.95 -23.07
N LEU A 41 4.48 14.93 -21.78
CA LEU A 41 4.94 15.88 -20.78
C LEU A 41 5.69 15.16 -19.65
N LEU A 42 6.91 15.59 -19.36
CA LEU A 42 7.72 15.06 -18.26
C LEU A 42 7.52 15.86 -16.95
N GLY A 43 7.18 17.15 -17.07
CA GLY A 43 6.96 18.07 -15.95
C GLY A 43 5.69 17.79 -15.13
N ASN A 44 5.47 18.61 -14.10
CA ASN A 44 4.32 18.47 -13.20
C ASN A 44 3.04 19.07 -13.80
N ALA A 45 1.88 18.55 -13.38
CA ALA A 45 0.57 19.12 -13.70
C ALA A 45 0.22 20.18 -12.64
N ASP A 46 0.87 21.33 -12.72
CA ASP A 46 0.77 22.45 -11.76
C ASP A 46 -0.33 23.46 -12.11
N GLY A 47 -0.95 23.32 -13.28
CA GLY A 47 -1.97 24.22 -13.81
C GLY A 47 -1.40 25.48 -14.45
N ILE A 48 -0.10 25.54 -14.74
CA ILE A 48 0.57 26.70 -15.34
C ILE A 48 1.03 26.35 -16.76
N TRP A 49 0.52 27.08 -17.76
CA TRP A 49 0.89 26.83 -19.16
C TRP A 49 2.27 27.38 -19.50
N ARG A 50 3.32 26.59 -19.27
CA ARG A 50 4.73 26.92 -19.58
C ARG A 50 5.18 26.35 -20.93
N ALA A 51 6.43 26.64 -21.32
CA ALA A 51 7.01 26.22 -22.60
C ALA A 51 7.06 24.68 -22.78
N ASP A 52 7.24 23.94 -21.69
CA ASP A 52 7.18 22.47 -21.68
C ASP A 52 5.77 21.94 -21.97
N THR A 53 4.75 22.54 -21.36
CA THR A 53 3.33 22.24 -21.58
C THR A 53 2.92 22.59 -23.01
N ALA A 54 3.36 23.75 -23.51
CA ALA A 54 3.14 24.15 -24.90
C ALA A 54 3.76 23.14 -25.88
N SER A 55 5.03 22.78 -25.68
CA SER A 55 5.74 21.80 -26.53
C SER A 55 5.09 20.43 -26.50
N ALA A 56 4.69 19.96 -25.31
CA ALA A 56 3.99 18.69 -25.14
C ALA A 56 2.62 18.69 -25.84
N TYR A 57 1.85 19.78 -25.73
CA TYR A 57 0.56 19.90 -26.40
C TYR A 57 0.71 19.96 -27.92
N THR A 58 1.68 20.72 -28.43
CA THR A 58 1.98 20.77 -29.87
C THR A 58 2.37 19.39 -30.41
N ALA A 59 3.22 18.64 -29.67
CA ALA A 59 3.60 17.27 -30.05
C ALA A 59 2.40 16.31 -30.05
N PHE A 60 1.51 16.43 -29.05
CA PHE A 60 0.25 15.70 -29.02
C PHE A 60 -0.64 16.02 -30.21
N CYS A 61 -0.86 17.32 -30.53
CA CYS A 61 -1.67 17.72 -31.67
C CYS A 61 -1.10 17.20 -32.99
N TYR A 62 0.23 17.29 -33.18
CA TYR A 62 0.90 16.74 -34.35
C TYR A 62 0.69 15.22 -34.47
N ARG A 63 0.82 14.47 -33.36
CA ARG A 63 0.63 13.01 -33.34
C ARG A 63 -0.77 12.57 -33.78
N PHE A 64 -1.79 13.37 -33.47
CA PHE A 64 -3.20 13.03 -33.74
C PHE A 64 -3.83 13.83 -34.89
N GLY A 65 -3.06 14.64 -35.61
CA GLY A 65 -3.53 15.45 -36.74
C GLY A 65 -4.52 16.54 -36.31
N LEU A 66 -4.22 17.24 -35.21
CA LEU A 66 -5.04 18.30 -34.61
C LEU A 66 -4.35 19.66 -34.76
N LEU A 67 -5.12 20.74 -34.66
CA LEU A 67 -4.59 22.10 -34.61
C LEU A 67 -3.98 22.38 -33.22
N ALA A 68 -2.84 23.08 -33.20
CA ALA A 68 -2.06 23.31 -31.98
C ALA A 68 -2.33 24.66 -31.31
N ASP A 69 -3.11 25.53 -31.95
CA ASP A 69 -3.53 26.85 -31.46
C ASP A 69 -4.93 26.83 -30.80
N GLU A 70 -5.63 25.70 -30.85
CA GLU A 70 -6.93 25.48 -30.24
C GLU A 70 -7.03 24.15 -29.48
N LEU A 71 -8.08 24.03 -28.66
CA LEU A 71 -8.56 22.77 -28.10
C LEU A 71 -9.95 22.47 -28.66
N SER A 72 -9.99 21.58 -29.65
CA SER A 72 -11.24 21.08 -30.25
C SER A 72 -11.92 20.02 -29.37
N PRO A 73 -13.23 19.76 -29.55
CA PRO A 73 -13.92 18.67 -28.85
C PRO A 73 -13.25 17.31 -29.05
N ARG A 74 -12.68 17.07 -30.25
CA ARG A 74 -11.91 15.85 -30.55
C ARG A 74 -10.62 15.77 -29.75
N ALA A 75 -9.87 16.88 -29.67
CA ALA A 75 -8.65 16.96 -28.87
C ALA A 75 -8.96 16.74 -27.39
N ALA A 76 -9.99 17.41 -26.87
CA ALA A 76 -10.47 17.24 -25.50
C ALA A 76 -10.91 15.81 -25.20
N GLY A 77 -11.62 15.15 -26.13
CA GLY A 77 -12.03 13.75 -25.98
C GLY A 77 -10.85 12.76 -25.95
N LEU A 78 -9.79 13.00 -26.73
CA LEU A 78 -8.57 12.18 -26.71
C LEU A 78 -7.78 12.36 -25.40
N LEU A 79 -7.66 13.60 -24.93
CA LEU A 79 -7.04 13.90 -23.63
C LEU A 79 -7.86 13.31 -22.48
N LEU A 80 -9.19 13.41 -22.55
CA LEU A 80 -10.09 12.87 -21.54
C LEU A 80 -10.00 11.34 -21.46
N LYS A 81 -9.85 10.63 -22.59
CA LYS A 81 -9.60 9.17 -22.60
C LYS A 81 -8.29 8.78 -21.92
N ALA A 82 -7.30 9.67 -21.89
CA ALA A 82 -6.05 9.44 -21.19
C ALA A 82 -6.14 9.70 -19.68
N ILE A 83 -7.15 10.46 -19.24
CA ILE A 83 -7.45 10.68 -17.83
C ILE A 83 -8.41 9.56 -17.39
N PRO A 84 -8.10 8.76 -16.36
CA PRO A 84 -9.07 7.78 -15.85
C PRO A 84 -10.38 8.50 -15.52
N SER A 85 -11.51 7.90 -15.90
CA SER A 85 -12.87 8.43 -15.66
C SER A 85 -13.26 8.54 -14.19
N SER A 86 -12.35 8.18 -13.29
CA SER A 86 -12.43 8.38 -11.86
C SER A 86 -11.32 9.35 -11.47
N PRO A 87 -11.56 10.28 -10.51
CA PRO A 87 -10.47 11.08 -9.97
C PRO A 87 -9.30 10.14 -9.63
N PRO A 88 -8.03 10.54 -9.85
CA PRO A 88 -6.95 9.79 -9.23
C PRO A 88 -7.36 9.64 -7.78
N LEU A 89 -7.46 8.40 -7.30
CA LEU A 89 -7.67 8.14 -5.89
C LEU A 89 -6.78 9.16 -5.17
N PRO A 90 -7.32 9.98 -4.22
CA PRO A 90 -6.41 10.70 -3.33
C PRO A 90 -5.34 9.67 -2.95
N PRO A 91 -4.02 9.97 -3.02
CA PRO A 91 -3.00 8.97 -2.71
C PRO A 91 -3.53 8.29 -1.47
N PRO A 92 -3.88 6.99 -1.53
CA PRO A 92 -4.91 6.43 -0.66
C PRO A 92 -4.61 6.98 0.70
N SER A 93 -5.58 7.56 1.41
CA SER A 93 -5.43 7.63 2.86
C SER A 93 -5.07 6.20 3.20
N ARG A 94 -3.78 5.92 3.38
CA ARG A 94 -3.31 4.54 3.25
C ARG A 94 -4.04 3.91 4.39
N SER A 95 -4.93 2.98 4.07
CA SER A 95 -5.66 2.32 5.13
C SER A 95 -4.60 1.85 6.11
N LEU A 96 -4.88 1.87 7.40
CA LEU A 96 -3.88 1.52 8.39
C LEU A 96 -3.20 0.17 8.05
N PHE A 97 -3.96 -0.72 7.41
CA PHE A 97 -3.48 -1.92 6.74
C PHE A 97 -2.42 -1.68 5.66
N GLU A 98 -2.63 -0.81 4.67
CA GLU A 98 -1.66 -0.50 3.61
C GLU A 98 -0.35 0.09 4.14
N GLU A 99 -0.43 0.83 5.23
CA GLU A 99 0.75 1.31 5.93
C GLU A 99 1.50 0.16 6.62
N ALA A 100 0.79 -0.66 7.39
CA ALA A 100 1.37 -1.81 8.07
C ALA A 100 1.95 -2.83 7.07
N LEU A 101 1.24 -3.11 5.99
CA LEU A 101 1.65 -4.01 4.91
C LEU A 101 2.95 -3.54 4.27
N ARG A 102 3.09 -2.24 4.00
CA ARG A 102 4.32 -1.69 3.45
C ARG A 102 5.50 -1.86 4.40
N PHE A 103 5.30 -1.62 5.70
CA PHE A 103 6.36 -1.87 6.68
C PHE A 103 6.80 -3.34 6.64
N THR A 104 5.83 -4.25 6.77
CA THR A 104 6.06 -5.71 6.85
C THR A 104 6.73 -6.24 5.58
N LEU A 105 6.25 -5.88 4.39
CA LEU A 105 6.79 -6.39 3.12
C LEU A 105 8.24 -5.98 2.85
N ARG A 106 8.78 -4.93 3.49
CA ARG A 106 10.22 -4.62 3.42
C ARG A 106 11.07 -5.74 4.04
N TRP A 107 10.51 -6.48 4.98
CA TRP A 107 11.17 -7.57 5.71
C TRP A 107 10.87 -8.96 5.15
N GLU A 108 9.75 -9.14 4.45
CA GLU A 108 9.33 -10.44 3.88
C GLU A 108 10.04 -10.83 2.56
N GLY A 109 11.06 -10.06 2.16
CA GLY A 109 11.94 -10.36 1.02
C GLY A 109 11.26 -10.33 -0.36
N GLY A 110 12.07 -10.60 -1.40
CA GLY A 110 11.60 -10.95 -2.75
C GLY A 110 11.54 -12.48 -2.94
N TYR A 111 11.21 -12.96 -4.14
CA TYR A 111 11.19 -14.41 -4.46
C TYR A 111 12.52 -15.08 -4.06
N VAL A 112 12.45 -16.06 -3.14
CA VAL A 112 13.59 -16.90 -2.75
C VAL A 112 13.33 -18.29 -3.29
N ASN A 113 14.22 -18.77 -4.15
CA ASN A 113 14.29 -20.16 -4.59
C ASN A 113 15.71 -20.64 -4.33
N HIS A 114 15.90 -21.37 -3.23
CA HIS A 114 17.17 -22.03 -2.94
C HIS A 114 17.04 -23.52 -3.32
N PRO A 115 17.94 -24.08 -4.16
CA PRO A 115 17.84 -25.47 -4.65
C PRO A 115 17.86 -26.56 -3.56
N ALA A 116 18.27 -26.20 -2.33
CA ALA A 116 18.32 -27.10 -1.18
C ALA A 116 17.09 -26.98 -0.24
N ASP A 117 16.10 -26.16 -0.60
CA ASP A 117 15.00 -25.82 0.30
C ASP A 117 13.82 -26.80 0.13
N HIS A 118 13.63 -27.69 1.11
CA HIS A 118 12.49 -28.60 1.16
C HIS A 118 11.17 -27.90 1.52
N GLY A 119 11.19 -26.60 1.84
CA GLY A 119 10.03 -25.78 2.22
C GLY A 119 9.13 -25.31 1.07
N GLY A 120 9.57 -25.49 -0.19
CA GLY A 120 8.84 -25.06 -1.38
C GLY A 120 8.99 -23.56 -1.69
N GLU A 121 8.64 -23.16 -2.92
CA GLU A 121 8.77 -21.76 -3.37
C GLU A 121 8.00 -20.80 -2.44
N THR A 122 8.62 -19.67 -2.10
CA THR A 122 8.02 -18.57 -1.31
C THR A 122 8.18 -17.24 -2.05
N ASN A 123 7.13 -16.42 -2.11
CA ASN A 123 7.18 -15.09 -2.70
C ASN A 123 6.51 -14.08 -1.77
N LYS A 124 7.21 -12.99 -1.41
CA LYS A 124 6.72 -11.97 -0.45
C LYS A 124 6.24 -12.56 0.88
N GLY A 125 6.98 -13.53 1.41
CA GLY A 125 6.62 -14.27 2.64
C GLY A 125 5.46 -15.27 2.51
N ILE A 126 4.86 -15.42 1.33
CA ILE A 126 3.74 -16.33 1.09
C ILE A 126 4.26 -17.66 0.55
N THR A 127 3.98 -18.76 1.26
CA THR A 127 4.36 -20.11 0.82
C THR A 127 3.48 -20.61 -0.31
N THR A 128 3.99 -21.57 -1.09
CA THR A 128 3.19 -22.28 -2.10
C THR A 128 1.92 -22.91 -1.53
N ALA A 129 1.97 -23.47 -0.31
CA ALA A 129 0.80 -24.07 0.34
C ALA A 129 -0.26 -23.01 0.67
N THR A 130 0.14 -21.89 1.27
CA THR A 130 -0.75 -20.76 1.57
C THR A 130 -1.40 -20.21 0.30
N TYR A 131 -0.63 -20.02 -0.77
CA TYR A 131 -1.15 -19.48 -2.01
C TYR A 131 -2.12 -20.42 -2.72
N ARG A 132 -1.81 -21.73 -2.73
CA ARG A 132 -2.71 -22.76 -3.27
C ARG A 132 -4.04 -22.77 -2.54
N ASP A 133 -4.01 -22.74 -1.20
CA ASP A 133 -5.23 -22.79 -0.39
C ASP A 133 -6.06 -21.51 -0.58
N TYR A 134 -5.41 -20.35 -0.71
CA TYR A 134 -6.07 -19.09 -1.08
C TYR A 134 -6.79 -19.19 -2.43
N ARG A 135 -6.10 -19.63 -3.49
CA ARG A 135 -6.70 -19.74 -4.84
C ARG A 135 -7.82 -20.77 -4.88
N ALA A 136 -7.68 -21.88 -4.17
CA ALA A 136 -8.73 -22.90 -4.06
C ALA A 136 -10.01 -22.32 -3.43
N ARG A 137 -9.89 -21.56 -2.33
CA ARG A 137 -11.05 -20.89 -1.69
C ARG A 137 -11.72 -19.86 -2.59
N LYS A 138 -10.97 -19.26 -3.53
CA LYS A 138 -11.48 -18.30 -4.51
C LYS A 138 -12.03 -18.96 -5.78
N GLY A 139 -11.95 -20.28 -5.92
CA GLY A 139 -12.32 -20.99 -7.15
C GLY A 139 -11.42 -20.65 -8.35
N LEU A 140 -10.20 -20.18 -8.08
CA LEU A 140 -9.25 -19.76 -9.12
C LEU A 140 -8.36 -20.93 -9.55
N PRO A 141 -7.89 -20.98 -10.82
CA PRO A 141 -7.02 -22.06 -11.29
C PRO A 141 -5.69 -22.07 -10.54
N ARG A 142 -5.04 -23.24 -10.46
CA ARG A 142 -3.72 -23.37 -9.80
C ARG A 142 -2.69 -22.50 -10.52
N GLN A 143 -1.83 -21.84 -9.73
CA GLN A 143 -0.76 -20.99 -10.22
C GLN A 143 0.44 -21.13 -9.27
N SER A 144 1.67 -21.09 -9.80
CA SER A 144 2.87 -21.00 -8.94
C SER A 144 2.85 -19.66 -8.19
N VAL A 145 3.28 -19.69 -6.92
CA VAL A 145 3.42 -18.50 -6.07
C VAL A 145 4.44 -17.50 -6.64
N ARG A 146 5.31 -17.92 -7.57
CA ARG A 146 6.17 -17.03 -8.35
C ARG A 146 5.39 -15.95 -9.11
N PHE A 147 4.19 -16.27 -9.58
CA PHE A 147 3.35 -15.35 -10.36
C PHE A 147 2.27 -14.65 -9.52
N ILE A 148 2.34 -14.74 -8.19
CA ILE A 148 1.38 -14.07 -7.32
C ILE A 148 1.36 -12.56 -7.60
N THR A 149 0.15 -12.01 -7.74
CA THR A 149 -0.03 -10.58 -8.00
C THR A 149 0.00 -9.78 -6.69
N ASP A 150 0.35 -8.49 -6.75
CA ASP A 150 0.29 -7.61 -5.57
C ASP A 150 -1.13 -7.52 -4.97
N ALA A 151 -2.17 -7.64 -5.81
CA ALA A 151 -3.55 -7.70 -5.35
C ALA A 151 -3.85 -8.96 -4.53
N GLU A 152 -3.38 -10.13 -4.97
CA GLU A 152 -3.52 -11.38 -4.21
C GLU A 152 -2.68 -11.37 -2.93
N VAL A 153 -1.46 -10.82 -2.97
CA VAL A 153 -0.61 -10.61 -1.79
C VAL A 153 -1.36 -9.77 -0.77
N ARG A 154 -1.87 -8.60 -1.19
CA ARG A 154 -2.66 -7.71 -0.35
C ARG A 154 -3.83 -8.47 0.26
N GLU A 155 -4.62 -9.20 -0.54
CA GLU A 155 -5.79 -9.92 -0.06
C GLU A 155 -5.44 -11.02 0.96
N ILE A 156 -4.35 -11.76 0.73
CA ILE A 156 -3.88 -12.79 1.65
C ILE A 156 -3.48 -12.16 2.98
N TYR A 157 -2.68 -11.09 2.96
CA TYR A 157 -2.27 -10.41 4.19
C TYR A 157 -3.46 -9.81 4.94
N GLU A 158 -4.43 -9.24 4.22
CA GLU A 158 -5.62 -8.64 4.81
C GLU A 158 -6.50 -9.71 5.50
N ASN A 159 -6.76 -10.81 4.82
CA ASN A 159 -7.74 -11.80 5.26
C ASN A 159 -7.16 -12.91 6.15
N MET A 160 -5.85 -13.17 6.08
CA MET A 160 -5.21 -14.21 6.89
C MET A 160 -4.47 -13.68 8.12
N TYR A 161 -4.10 -12.39 8.13
CA TYR A 161 -3.34 -11.80 9.24
C TYR A 161 -4.04 -10.56 9.82
N TRP A 162 -4.29 -9.53 9.01
CA TRP A 162 -4.83 -8.24 9.49
C TRP A 162 -6.20 -8.37 10.19
N LYS A 163 -7.20 -8.92 9.49
CA LYS A 163 -8.55 -9.10 10.05
C LYS A 163 -8.57 -10.15 11.17
N PRO A 164 -7.94 -11.33 11.03
CA PRO A 164 -7.92 -12.32 12.11
C PRO A 164 -7.22 -11.83 13.39
N ALA A 165 -6.17 -11.02 13.27
CA ALA A 165 -5.48 -10.39 14.40
C ALA A 165 -6.21 -9.14 14.96
N ARG A 166 -7.38 -8.79 14.40
CA ARG A 166 -8.21 -7.65 14.84
C ARG A 166 -7.47 -6.31 14.85
N CYS A 167 -6.51 -6.12 13.94
CA CYS A 167 -5.70 -4.90 13.88
C CYS A 167 -6.51 -3.62 13.67
N GLU A 168 -7.70 -3.71 13.07
CA GLU A 168 -8.63 -2.58 12.87
C GLU A 168 -9.14 -1.96 14.17
N ALA A 169 -9.12 -2.72 15.27
CA ALA A 169 -9.54 -2.23 16.58
C ALA A 169 -8.44 -1.46 17.32
N MET A 170 -7.23 -1.35 16.74
CA MET A 170 -6.04 -0.84 17.42
C MET A 170 -5.65 0.57 16.95
N ALA A 171 -5.09 1.35 17.86
CA ALA A 171 -4.44 2.62 17.52
C ALA A 171 -3.29 2.38 16.55
N ARG A 172 -3.02 3.36 15.68
CA ARG A 172 -2.11 3.24 14.53
C ARG A 172 -0.74 2.60 14.86
N PRO A 173 0.04 3.10 15.83
CA PRO A 173 1.26 2.47 16.33
C PRO A 173 1.13 0.99 16.67
N LEU A 174 0.10 0.64 17.45
CA LEU A 174 -0.15 -0.71 17.92
C LEU A 174 -0.60 -1.63 16.78
N ALA A 175 -1.47 -1.17 15.89
CA ALA A 175 -1.96 -1.95 14.77
C ALA A 175 -0.83 -2.40 13.84
N ILE A 176 0.11 -1.48 13.54
CA ILE A 176 1.29 -1.77 12.72
C ILE A 176 2.18 -2.81 13.41
N ALA A 177 2.49 -2.62 14.70
CA ALA A 177 3.30 -3.56 15.47
C ALA A 177 2.65 -4.94 15.56
N HIS A 178 1.35 -4.99 15.85
CA HIS A 178 0.60 -6.21 16.04
C HIS A 178 0.46 -6.98 14.73
N PHE A 179 0.21 -6.28 13.61
CA PHE A 179 0.17 -6.89 12.28
C PHE A 179 1.52 -7.50 11.87
N ASP A 180 2.63 -6.76 11.99
CA ASP A 180 3.97 -7.31 11.68
C ASP A 180 4.29 -8.53 12.56
N THR A 181 3.83 -8.50 13.81
CA THR A 181 3.96 -9.64 14.73
C THR A 181 3.11 -10.83 14.29
N ALA A 182 1.89 -10.60 13.80
CA ALA A 182 1.02 -11.66 13.30
C ALA A 182 1.62 -12.37 12.09
N VAL A 183 2.32 -11.63 11.23
CA VAL A 183 3.04 -12.21 10.09
C VAL A 183 4.25 -13.04 10.57
N ASN A 184 5.04 -12.52 11.51
CA ASN A 184 6.28 -13.16 11.98
C ASN A 184 6.06 -14.35 12.94
N PHE A 185 5.00 -14.30 13.77
CA PHE A 185 4.73 -15.29 14.83
C PHE A 185 3.39 -16.00 14.70
N GLY A 186 2.63 -15.71 13.63
CA GLY A 186 1.24 -16.14 13.49
C GLY A 186 0.26 -15.32 14.32
N VAL A 187 -1.02 -15.37 13.96
CA VAL A 187 -2.11 -14.61 14.63
C VAL A 187 -2.18 -14.93 16.13
N GLY A 188 -2.10 -16.20 16.51
CA GLY A 188 -2.09 -16.59 17.93
C GLY A 188 -0.83 -16.14 18.67
N GLY A 189 0.32 -16.07 17.98
CA GLY A 189 1.55 -15.50 18.53
C GLY A 189 1.44 -14.00 18.78
N ALA A 190 0.84 -13.25 17.85
CA ALA A 190 0.54 -11.84 18.06
C ALA A 190 -0.41 -11.64 19.23
N THR A 191 -1.49 -12.42 19.33
CA THR A 191 -2.41 -12.34 20.46
C THR A 191 -1.72 -12.62 21.80
N LEU A 192 -0.77 -13.55 21.85
CA LEU A 192 0.03 -13.80 23.05
C LEU A 192 0.75 -12.52 23.52
N PHE A 193 1.48 -11.86 22.63
CA PHE A 193 2.21 -10.63 22.96
C PHE A 193 1.26 -9.51 23.38
N LEU A 194 0.11 -9.38 22.72
CA LEU A 194 -0.91 -8.43 23.10
C LEU A 194 -1.46 -8.72 24.52
N GLN A 195 -1.73 -9.98 24.85
CA GLN A 195 -2.22 -10.36 26.18
C GLN A 195 -1.19 -10.12 27.28
N GLU A 196 0.09 -10.40 27.02
CA GLU A 196 1.19 -10.03 27.93
C GLU A 196 1.25 -8.51 28.14
N LEU A 197 1.11 -7.75 27.07
CA LEU A 197 1.15 -6.28 27.09
C LEU A 197 -0.04 -5.67 27.86
N LEU A 198 -1.24 -6.21 27.66
CA LEU A 198 -2.47 -5.83 28.34
C LEU A 198 -2.58 -6.38 29.77
N ARG A 199 -1.64 -7.25 30.19
CA ARG A 199 -1.62 -7.92 31.50
C ARG A 199 -2.90 -8.73 31.78
N VAL A 200 -3.40 -9.41 30.75
CA VAL A 200 -4.52 -10.36 30.87
C VAL A 200 -4.00 -11.80 30.74
N PRO A 201 -4.77 -12.83 31.16
CA PRO A 201 -4.37 -14.22 30.96
C PRO A 201 -4.06 -14.53 29.49
N VAL A 202 -2.96 -15.25 29.26
CA VAL A 202 -2.47 -15.58 27.93
C VAL A 202 -3.08 -16.92 27.47
N ASP A 203 -4.12 -16.84 26.64
CA ASP A 203 -4.76 -18.00 25.99
C ASP A 203 -4.56 -18.01 24.46
N ARG A 204 -3.92 -16.97 23.91
CA ARG A 204 -3.67 -16.75 22.46
C ARG A 204 -4.93 -16.52 21.63
N VAL A 205 -6.07 -16.29 22.28
CA VAL A 205 -7.37 -16.04 21.63
C VAL A 205 -7.77 -14.58 21.83
N PHE A 206 -8.09 -13.91 20.74
CA PHE A 206 -8.66 -12.56 20.80
C PHE A 206 -10.14 -12.67 21.16
N GLY A 207 -10.42 -12.89 22.44
CA GLY A 207 -11.77 -12.99 23.01
C GLY A 207 -12.23 -11.71 23.71
N PRO A 208 -13.43 -11.73 24.33
CA PRO A 208 -14.02 -10.57 24.99
C PRO A 208 -13.12 -9.93 26.06
N ARG A 209 -12.34 -10.73 26.80
CA ARG A 209 -11.39 -10.22 27.82
C ARG A 209 -10.30 -9.36 27.21
N THR A 210 -9.65 -9.85 26.15
CA THR A 210 -8.63 -9.12 25.39
C THR A 210 -9.23 -7.86 24.78
N GLN A 211 -10.44 -7.96 24.21
CA GLN A 211 -11.14 -6.83 23.62
C GLN A 211 -11.46 -5.72 24.64
N THR A 212 -12.00 -6.08 25.80
CA THR A 212 -12.31 -5.13 26.87
C THR A 212 -11.04 -4.45 27.39
N ALA A 213 -9.98 -5.22 27.66
CA ALA A 213 -8.72 -4.67 28.13
C ALA A 213 -8.08 -3.73 27.09
N LEU A 214 -8.10 -4.10 25.81
CA LEU A 214 -7.63 -3.24 24.73
C LEU A 214 -8.42 -1.92 24.71
N GLY A 215 -9.75 -1.97 24.79
CA GLY A 215 -10.61 -0.78 24.77
C GLY A 215 -10.30 0.22 25.89
N GLN A 216 -9.73 -0.22 27.01
CA GLN A 216 -9.37 0.64 28.15
C GLN A 216 -8.00 1.31 28.00
N CYS A 217 -7.13 0.84 27.10
CA CYS A 217 -5.75 1.32 27.00
C CYS A 217 -5.20 1.39 25.56
N ASN A 218 -6.07 1.55 24.57
CA ASN A 218 -5.74 1.60 23.14
C ASN A 218 -5.06 2.92 22.73
N HIS A 219 -3.85 3.15 23.24
CA HIS A 219 -3.08 4.38 23.02
C HIS A 219 -1.80 4.12 22.23
N ALA A 220 -1.26 5.17 21.61
CA ALA A 220 -0.02 5.12 20.82
C ALA A 220 1.15 4.50 21.59
N ASP A 221 1.30 4.85 22.87
CA ASP A 221 2.38 4.39 23.75
C ASP A 221 2.40 2.88 23.96
N LEU A 222 1.24 2.23 23.86
CA LEU A 222 1.16 0.78 23.96
C LEU A 222 1.90 0.12 22.78
N GLY A 223 1.80 0.72 21.59
CA GLY A 223 2.53 0.30 20.40
C GLY A 223 4.05 0.41 20.54
N LEU A 224 4.56 1.37 21.32
CA LEU A 224 6.01 1.56 21.54
C LEU A 224 6.63 0.46 22.40
N ARG A 225 5.85 -0.18 23.27
CA ARG A 225 6.33 -1.27 24.14
C ARG A 225 6.34 -2.63 23.45
N TYR A 226 5.62 -2.76 22.34
CA TYR A 226 5.42 -4.01 21.64
C TYR A 226 6.72 -4.58 21.03
N PRO A 227 7.56 -3.80 20.31
CA PRO A 227 8.81 -4.32 19.76
C PRO A 227 9.79 -4.75 20.86
N GLN A 228 9.76 -4.09 22.03
CA GLN A 228 10.57 -4.50 23.17
C GLN A 228 10.19 -5.91 23.67
N LEU A 229 8.89 -6.22 23.75
CA LEU A 229 8.44 -7.57 24.12
C LEU A 229 8.94 -8.64 23.13
N ARG A 230 9.01 -8.32 21.84
CA ARG A 230 9.59 -9.21 20.82
C ARG A 230 11.08 -9.42 21.05
N ILE A 231 11.83 -8.34 21.29
CA ILE A 231 13.27 -8.40 21.60
C ILE A 231 13.52 -9.29 22.81
N ASP A 232 12.79 -9.08 23.91
CA ASP A 232 12.90 -9.87 25.13
C ASP A 232 12.58 -11.35 24.88
N TYR A 233 11.55 -11.62 24.06
CA TYR A 233 11.23 -12.98 23.62
C TYR A 233 12.37 -13.62 22.81
N ARG A 234 13.01 -12.88 21.88
CA ARG A 234 14.14 -13.40 21.09
C ARG A 234 15.31 -13.79 22.01
N TYR A 235 15.66 -12.96 22.99
CA TYR A 235 16.70 -13.30 23.96
C TYR A 235 16.32 -14.52 24.81
N ARG A 236 15.08 -14.59 25.32
CA ARG A 236 14.59 -15.78 26.04
C ARG A 236 14.69 -17.05 25.19
N ARG A 237 14.34 -16.96 23.90
CA ARG A 237 14.42 -18.10 22.96
C ARG A 237 15.85 -18.57 22.74
N VAL A 238 16.81 -17.66 22.52
CA VAL A 238 18.22 -18.01 22.33
C VAL A 238 18.85 -18.53 23.62
N ASN A 239 18.44 -18.03 24.79
CA ASN A 239 18.90 -18.57 26.07
C ASN A 239 18.42 -20.01 26.29
N ARG A 240 17.18 -20.32 25.87
CA ARG A 240 16.60 -21.67 25.94
C ARG A 240 17.19 -22.62 24.90
N ASP A 241 17.46 -22.11 23.70
CA ASP A 241 18.03 -22.87 22.58
C ASP A 241 19.15 -22.05 21.91
N PRO A 242 20.41 -22.23 22.36
CA PRO A 242 21.55 -21.49 21.82
C PRO A 242 21.80 -21.69 20.32
N SER A 243 21.30 -22.77 19.70
CA SER A 243 21.43 -23.00 18.26
C SER A 243 20.78 -21.89 17.42
N GLN A 244 19.78 -21.21 17.98
CA GLN A 244 19.04 -20.14 17.32
C GLN A 244 19.82 -18.82 17.26
N ARG A 245 20.97 -18.71 17.94
CA ARG A 245 21.78 -17.48 18.02
C ARG A 245 22.17 -16.93 16.64
N VAL A 246 22.35 -17.82 15.66
CA VAL A 246 22.69 -17.44 14.28
C VAL A 246 21.64 -16.53 13.62
N PHE A 247 20.37 -16.60 14.05
CA PHE A 247 19.28 -15.77 13.51
C PHE A 247 19.02 -14.50 14.32
N LEU A 248 19.60 -14.40 15.53
CA LEU A 248 19.25 -13.36 16.49
C LEU A 248 19.47 -11.96 15.94
N GLN A 249 20.60 -11.72 15.27
CA GLN A 249 20.90 -10.39 14.71
C GLN A 249 19.85 -9.96 13.68
N GLY A 250 19.43 -10.86 12.80
CA GLY A 250 18.39 -10.57 11.80
C GLY A 250 17.04 -10.24 12.45
N TRP A 251 16.66 -10.99 13.49
CA TRP A 251 15.44 -10.71 14.25
C TRP A 251 15.49 -9.35 14.96
N LEU A 252 16.60 -9.04 15.63
CA LEU A 252 16.79 -7.76 16.31
C LEU A 252 16.80 -6.58 15.35
N ASN A 253 17.35 -6.75 14.13
CA ASN A 253 17.31 -5.71 13.11
C ASN A 253 15.86 -5.35 12.72
N ARG A 254 14.98 -6.36 12.53
CA ARG A 254 13.54 -6.14 12.24
C ARG A 254 12.83 -5.46 13.41
N ASP A 255 13.06 -5.95 14.63
CA ASP A 255 12.38 -5.43 15.82
C ASP A 255 12.83 -3.99 16.14
N ASN A 256 14.11 -3.65 15.95
CA ASN A 256 14.63 -2.28 16.10
C ASN A 256 14.14 -1.34 15.00
N ASP A 257 13.98 -1.82 13.77
CA ASP A 257 13.39 -1.01 12.70
C ASP A 257 11.91 -0.74 12.94
N LEU A 258 11.17 -1.73 13.45
CA LEU A 258 9.78 -1.56 13.87
C LEU A 258 9.67 -0.52 15.00
N MET A 259 10.56 -0.60 16.01
CA MET A 259 10.63 0.39 17.08
C MET A 259 10.83 1.81 16.53
N ARG A 260 11.85 2.02 15.69
CA ARG A 260 12.13 3.33 15.07
C ARG A 260 10.98 3.82 14.20
N TYR A 261 10.36 2.92 13.44
CA TYR A 261 9.24 3.26 12.58
C TYR A 261 8.05 3.76 13.38
N ILE A 262 7.66 3.05 14.45
CA ILE A 262 6.52 3.42 15.28
C ILE A 262 6.77 4.71 16.07
N GLN A 263 8.00 4.93 16.57
CA GLN A 263 8.37 6.18 17.26
C GLN A 263 8.14 7.44 16.42
N GLN A 264 8.20 7.33 15.09
CA GLN A 264 7.93 8.45 14.17
C GLN A 264 6.42 8.69 13.95
N LEU A 265 5.56 7.79 14.41
CA LEU A 265 4.11 7.86 14.27
C LEU A 265 3.38 8.31 15.54
N SER A 266 4.12 8.41 16.64
CA SER A 266 3.67 8.79 17.99
C SER A 266 3.70 10.30 18.21
#